data_AF-A0A419DE77-F1
#
_entry.id   AF-A0A419DE77-F1
#
_cell.length_a   1.000
_cell.length_b   1.000
_cell.length_c   1.000
_cell.angle_alpha   90.00
_cell.angle_beta   90.00
_cell.angle_gamma   90.00
#
_symmetry.space_group_name_H-M   'P 1'
#
loop_
_entity.id
_entity.type
_entity.pdbx_description
1 polymer ?
#
loop_
_entity_poly.entity_id
_entity_poly.type
_entity_poly.pdbx_seq_one_letter_code
_entity_poly.pdbx_strand_id
1 'polypeptide(L)'
;MTSNSLGKIGLAFGLTSILVISLLAGCGGSTTITATATKTVTSGGGSGATVTVTGGGSATTVTQTTTATTTVSGGGGTGSVMSNIVMYGDMVTNVGCLAITNAHRGELVVFRARIVDPKTGKDMTDKEIKADSAVAVLPDGQSFAMKYSGHSGANPTDYFWSYGWEVPLNYPTGSLGYEYKAVANDGRTGSFKPFEIASSKLTILAFDPAFVRNWSANITATGFSVKTLSITQGAKVTFNNKDTIPHSVVGPDFNSGAIAAGGKYERVFSTAGTFTVTDGTNPAFTLTITVNAVP
;
A
#
# COMPACT_ATOMS: atom_id res chain seq x y z
N MET A 1 -10.40 59.01 40.24
CA MET A 1 -11.19 58.12 41.13
C MET A 1 -12.13 57.38 40.20
N THR A 2 -12.12 56.07 39.97
CA THR A 2 -11.48 54.91 40.60
C THR A 2 -11.54 53.80 39.54
N SER A 3 -10.48 53.00 39.45
CA SER A 3 -10.42 51.77 38.66
C SER A 3 -11.46 50.75 39.10
N ASN A 4 -11.90 49.87 38.21
CA ASN A 4 -12.07 48.46 38.53
C ASN A 4 -11.91 47.56 37.29
N SER A 5 -11.11 46.52 37.48
CA SER A 5 -10.73 45.48 36.53
C SER A 5 -11.35 44.13 36.90
N LEU A 6 -11.26 43.19 35.94
CA LEU A 6 -11.37 41.71 36.06
C LEU A 6 -12.81 41.16 35.99
N GLY A 7 -13.07 40.00 35.36
CA GLY A 7 -12.16 38.95 34.91
C GLY A 7 -12.73 38.07 33.80
N LYS A 8 -11.80 37.41 33.08
CA LYS A 8 -12.07 36.41 32.04
C LYS A 8 -12.47 35.09 32.70
N ILE A 9 -13.59 34.52 32.27
CA ILE A 9 -14.01 33.15 32.61
C ILE A 9 -13.33 32.19 31.62
N GLY A 10 -12.41 31.37 32.12
CA GLY A 10 -11.86 30.24 31.39
C GLY A 10 -12.73 29.00 31.62
N LEU A 11 -13.23 28.39 30.54
CA LEU A 11 -13.91 27.10 30.57
C LEU A 11 -12.85 25.99 30.66
N ALA A 12 -12.83 25.22 31.75
CA ALA A 12 -12.03 24.01 31.87
C ALA A 12 -12.92 22.79 31.54
N PHE A 13 -12.62 22.07 30.45
CA PHE A 13 -13.23 20.79 30.14
C PHE A 13 -12.67 19.70 31.07
N GLY A 14 -13.46 19.24 32.03
CA GLY A 14 -13.17 18.05 32.82
C GLY A 14 -13.69 16.80 32.12
N LEU A 15 -12.80 15.93 31.66
CA LEU A 15 -13.13 14.56 31.25
C LEU A 15 -13.69 13.81 32.46
N THR A 16 -14.96 13.43 32.40
CA THR A 16 -15.59 12.53 33.37
C THR A 16 -15.33 11.09 32.92
N SER A 17 -14.47 10.38 33.66
CA SER A 17 -14.32 8.93 33.49
C SER A 17 -15.59 8.23 33.99
N ILE A 18 -16.22 7.43 33.13
CA ILE A 18 -17.34 6.56 33.50
C ILE A 18 -16.78 5.31 34.16
N LEU A 19 -17.07 5.13 35.44
CA LEU A 19 -16.81 3.89 36.18
C LEU A 19 -18.04 2.98 36.01
N VAL A 20 -17.91 1.92 35.21
CA VAL A 20 -18.95 0.89 35.11
C VAL A 20 -18.69 -0.15 36.20
N ILE A 21 -19.55 -0.18 37.22
CA ILE A 21 -19.55 -1.24 38.24
C ILE A 21 -20.76 -2.13 37.97
N SER A 22 -20.55 -3.35 37.49
CA SER A 22 -21.57 -4.39 37.47
C SER A 22 -21.53 -5.15 38.79
N LEU A 23 -22.57 -4.99 39.61
CA LEU A 23 -22.76 -5.75 40.85
C LEU A 23 -23.67 -6.96 40.58
N LEU A 24 -23.17 -8.17 40.80
CA LEU A 24 -24.01 -9.35 41.01
C LEU A 24 -24.03 -9.64 42.52
N ALA A 25 -25.15 -9.37 43.17
CA ALA A 25 -25.32 -9.67 44.59
C ALA A 25 -25.73 -11.13 44.78
N GLY A 26 -24.79 -11.96 45.26
CA GLY A 26 -25.07 -13.27 45.85
C GLY A 26 -24.89 -13.19 47.37
N CYS A 27 -25.93 -13.54 48.14
CA CYS A 27 -25.85 -13.58 49.60
C CYS A 27 -24.82 -14.63 50.06
N GLY A 28 -23.83 -14.20 50.84
CA GLY A 28 -23.18 -15.06 51.84
C GLY A 28 -21.69 -15.38 51.69
N GLY A 29 -20.95 -14.81 50.73
CA GLY A 29 -19.51 -15.05 50.56
C GLY A 29 -18.68 -13.77 50.46
N SER A 30 -17.49 -13.77 51.07
CA SER A 30 -16.50 -12.70 50.91
C SER A 30 -16.22 -12.51 49.41
N THR A 31 -16.54 -11.33 48.88
CA THR A 31 -16.43 -11.02 47.45
C THR A 31 -15.19 -10.17 47.21
N THR A 32 -14.23 -10.69 46.44
CA THR A 32 -13.08 -9.91 45.97
C THR A 32 -13.54 -9.02 44.80
N ILE A 33 -13.52 -7.70 44.99
CA ILE A 33 -13.79 -6.73 43.92
C ILE A 33 -12.47 -6.38 43.25
N THR A 34 -12.30 -6.73 41.97
CA THR A 34 -11.19 -6.25 41.14
C THR A 34 -11.66 -5.05 40.34
N ALA A 35 -11.19 -3.85 40.69
CA ALA A 35 -11.41 -2.64 39.90
C ALA A 35 -10.16 -2.33 39.06
N THR A 36 -10.31 -2.21 37.74
CA THR A 36 -9.25 -1.75 36.85
C THR A 36 -9.51 -0.29 36.50
N ALA A 37 -8.66 0.63 36.99
CA ALA A 37 -8.70 2.03 36.62
C ALA A 37 -7.62 2.33 35.57
N THR A 38 -8.03 2.71 34.36
CA THR A 38 -7.12 3.23 33.32
C THR A 38 -7.07 4.75 33.44
N LYS A 39 -5.92 5.30 33.86
CA LYS A 39 -5.69 6.76 33.87
C LYS A 39 -4.79 7.13 32.70
N THR A 40 -5.34 7.87 31.73
CA THR A 40 -4.52 8.59 30.75
C THR A 40 -4.00 9.86 31.41
N VAL A 41 -2.69 9.95 31.67
CA VAL A 41 -2.05 11.16 32.19
C VAL A 41 -1.46 11.94 31.02
N THR A 42 -2.07 13.08 30.68
CA THR A 42 -1.42 14.09 29.84
C THR A 42 -0.46 14.88 30.73
N SER A 43 0.81 14.95 30.35
CA SER A 43 1.89 15.49 31.18
C SER A 43 1.69 16.97 31.53
N GLY A 44 1.29 17.24 32.77
CA GLY A 44 1.51 18.50 33.48
C GLY A 44 2.10 18.15 34.84
N GLY A 45 3.32 18.59 35.11
CA GLY A 45 4.06 18.26 36.34
C GLY A 45 3.27 18.64 37.58
N GLY A 46 2.87 17.65 38.36
CA GLY A 46 2.22 17.80 39.66
C GLY A 46 2.52 16.56 40.50
N SER A 47 3.15 16.79 41.65
CA SER A 47 3.52 15.77 42.64
C SER A 47 2.30 15.02 43.19
N GLY A 48 2.53 13.80 43.68
CA GLY A 48 1.58 12.75 44.08
C GLY A 48 0.19 13.18 44.53
N ALA A 49 -0.83 12.63 43.86
CA ALA A 49 -2.20 12.64 44.35
C ALA A 49 -2.47 11.39 45.19
N THR A 50 -2.69 11.55 46.48
CA THR A 50 -3.23 10.53 47.38
C THR A 50 -4.72 10.40 47.12
N VAL A 51 -5.19 9.20 46.75
CA VAL A 51 -6.63 8.91 46.62
C VAL A 51 -7.16 8.49 48.00
N THR A 52 -7.93 9.35 48.65
CA THR A 52 -8.66 9.00 49.87
C THR A 52 -10.07 8.53 49.49
N VAL A 53 -10.38 7.26 49.75
CA VAL A 53 -11.75 6.73 49.63
C VAL A 53 -12.42 6.84 51.00
N THR A 54 -13.37 7.74 51.15
CA THR A 54 -14.18 7.84 52.37
C THR A 54 -15.44 6.99 52.20
N GLY A 55 -15.38 5.74 52.67
CA GLY A 55 -16.55 4.86 52.82
C GLY A 55 -17.05 4.89 54.26
N GLY A 56 -18.29 5.35 54.47
CA GLY A 56 -18.96 5.23 55.77
C GLY A 56 -19.43 3.79 55.99
N GLY A 57 -18.72 3.04 56.82
CA GLY A 57 -19.11 1.69 57.27
C GLY A 57 -17.92 0.75 57.45
N SER A 58 -17.86 0.10 58.62
CA SER A 58 -16.92 -0.92 59.10
C SER A 58 -15.66 -1.22 58.28
N ALA A 59 -14.52 -0.95 58.92
CA ALA A 59 -13.16 -1.18 58.42
C ALA A 59 -12.96 -2.60 57.85
N THR A 60 -12.92 -2.70 56.53
CA THR A 60 -12.39 -3.85 55.81
C THR A 60 -11.12 -3.40 55.10
N THR A 61 -9.97 -3.93 55.50
CA THR A 61 -8.68 -3.62 54.89
C THR A 61 -8.62 -4.25 53.50
N VAL A 62 -8.72 -3.45 52.44
CA VAL A 62 -8.52 -3.90 51.06
C VAL A 62 -7.08 -3.64 50.66
N THR A 63 -6.30 -4.70 50.45
CA THR A 63 -4.97 -4.59 49.84
C THR A 63 -5.14 -4.46 48.32
N GLN A 64 -4.90 -3.26 47.78
CA GLN A 64 -4.95 -3.01 46.34
C GLN A 64 -3.52 -3.11 45.76
N THR A 65 -3.29 -4.08 44.88
CA THR A 65 -2.07 -4.16 44.07
C THR A 65 -2.32 -3.43 42.74
N THR A 66 -1.87 -2.19 42.62
CA THR A 66 -1.84 -1.47 41.34
C THR A 66 -0.57 -1.80 40.58
N THR A 67 -0.66 -2.60 39.52
CA THR A 67 0.39 -2.68 38.51
C THR A 67 0.25 -1.47 37.59
N ALA A 68 1.00 -0.40 37.87
CA ALA A 68 1.10 0.74 36.97
C ALA A 68 2.03 0.38 35.81
N THR A 69 1.48 0.13 34.62
CA THR A 69 2.29 0.13 33.39
C THR A 69 2.54 1.58 33.00
N THR A 70 3.68 2.12 33.43
CA THR A 70 4.15 3.44 33.01
C THR A 70 4.74 3.33 31.60
N THR A 71 3.99 3.73 30.57
CA THR A 71 4.62 4.08 29.29
C THR A 71 5.29 5.43 29.47
N VAL A 72 6.59 5.41 29.74
CA VAL A 72 7.40 6.63 29.84
C VAL A 72 7.58 7.19 28.43
N SER A 73 6.76 8.17 28.05
CA SER A 73 7.14 9.14 27.01
C SER A 73 8.09 10.14 27.67
N GLY A 74 9.35 9.75 27.80
CA GLY A 74 10.41 10.56 28.40
C GLY A 74 10.81 11.70 27.47
N GLY A 75 10.39 12.93 27.82
CA GLY A 75 11.06 14.16 27.38
C GLY A 75 12.16 14.50 28.38
N GLY A 76 13.40 14.60 27.90
CA GLY A 76 14.57 14.91 28.72
C GLY A 76 15.94 14.68 28.07
N GLY A 77 15.97 14.25 26.80
CA GLY A 77 17.15 14.31 25.95
C GLY A 77 16.85 15.15 24.72
N THR A 78 17.84 15.85 24.19
CA THR A 78 17.87 16.46 22.85
C THR A 78 17.81 15.41 21.72
N GLY A 79 17.13 14.29 21.93
CA GLY A 79 16.75 13.34 20.90
C GLY A 79 15.47 13.82 20.26
N SER A 80 15.56 14.39 19.06
CA SER A 80 14.40 14.61 18.19
C SER A 80 13.57 13.33 18.16
N VAL A 81 12.35 13.36 18.72
CA VAL A 81 11.34 12.36 18.40
C VAL A 81 11.07 12.55 16.92
N MET A 82 11.69 11.71 16.09
CA MET A 82 11.56 11.83 14.65
C MET A 82 10.13 11.47 14.27
N SER A 83 9.33 12.48 13.88
CA SER A 83 8.00 12.23 13.32
C SER A 83 8.12 11.25 12.16
N ASN A 84 7.41 10.11 12.27
CA ASN A 84 7.30 9.09 11.22
C ASN A 84 6.95 9.71 9.86
N ILE A 85 7.43 9.13 8.78
CA ILE A 85 7.11 9.61 7.42
C ILE A 85 5.62 9.39 7.14
N VAL A 86 5.02 10.30 6.37
CA VAL A 86 3.60 10.24 6.02
C VAL A 86 3.46 9.63 4.64
N MET A 87 2.47 8.77 4.44
CA MET A 87 2.18 8.16 3.14
C MET A 87 0.70 8.34 2.80
N TYR A 88 0.41 8.49 1.53
CA TYR A 88 -0.94 8.43 0.97
C TYR A 88 -0.87 8.00 -0.49
N GLY A 89 -1.97 7.48 -1.00
CA GLY A 89 -2.04 7.11 -2.40
C GLY A 89 -3.31 6.37 -2.76
N ASP A 90 -3.36 5.94 -4.01
CA ASP A 90 -4.51 5.37 -4.67
C ASP A 90 -4.12 4.21 -5.59
N MET A 91 -5.12 3.62 -6.24
CA MET A 91 -4.94 2.70 -7.35
C MET A 91 -5.56 3.30 -8.60
N VAL A 92 -4.83 3.23 -9.71
CA VAL A 92 -5.25 3.80 -10.98
C VAL A 92 -5.20 2.77 -12.10
N THR A 93 -5.96 3.01 -13.17
CA THR A 93 -5.77 2.31 -14.45
C THR A 93 -4.42 2.70 -15.07
N ASN A 94 -3.88 1.81 -15.91
CA ASN A 94 -2.74 2.15 -16.77
C ASN A 94 -3.12 3.14 -17.89
N VAL A 95 -4.41 3.23 -18.23
CA VAL A 95 -4.93 4.11 -19.29
C VAL A 95 -5.62 5.31 -18.63
N GLY A 96 -5.00 6.49 -18.71
CA GLY A 96 -5.63 7.75 -18.30
C GLY A 96 -5.47 8.13 -16.82
N CYS A 97 -4.73 7.35 -16.02
CA CYS A 97 -4.38 7.69 -14.62
C CYS A 97 -5.60 7.96 -13.71
N LEU A 98 -6.75 7.40 -14.08
CA LEU A 98 -8.00 7.57 -13.34
C LEU A 98 -7.99 6.63 -12.15
N ALA A 99 -8.34 7.17 -10.98
CA ALA A 99 -8.62 6.35 -9.81
C ALA A 99 -9.73 5.36 -10.14
N ILE A 100 -9.51 4.10 -9.78
CA ILE A 100 -10.45 3.02 -10.07
C ILE A 100 -11.10 2.48 -8.82
N THR A 101 -12.36 2.10 -8.96
CA THR A 101 -13.16 1.43 -7.92
C THR A 101 -13.40 -0.04 -8.23
N ASN A 102 -13.07 -0.48 -9.45
CA ASN A 102 -13.17 -1.86 -9.88
C ASN A 102 -12.02 -2.19 -10.85
N ALA A 103 -11.63 -3.47 -10.87
CA ALA A 103 -10.68 -4.02 -11.83
C ALA A 103 -11.07 -5.46 -12.14
N HIS A 104 -10.94 -5.90 -13.38
CA HIS A 104 -11.14 -7.29 -13.76
C HIS A 104 -9.88 -8.10 -13.50
N ARG A 105 -10.04 -9.41 -13.29
CA ARG A 105 -8.91 -10.34 -13.40
C ARG A 105 -8.24 -10.18 -14.76
N GLY A 106 -6.91 -10.23 -14.81
CA GLY A 106 -6.11 -9.96 -16.01
C GLY A 106 -5.92 -8.48 -16.31
N GLU A 107 -6.55 -7.55 -15.58
CA GLU A 107 -6.35 -6.10 -15.73
C GLU A 107 -5.10 -5.60 -14.97
N LEU A 108 -4.53 -4.46 -15.39
CA LEU A 108 -3.35 -3.87 -14.76
C LEU A 108 -3.82 -2.79 -13.80
N VAL A 109 -3.64 -3.05 -12.52
CA VAL A 109 -3.83 -2.08 -11.46
C VAL A 109 -2.49 -1.45 -11.16
N VAL A 110 -2.41 -0.12 -11.14
CA VAL A 110 -1.19 0.58 -10.73
C VAL A 110 -1.39 1.09 -9.30
N PHE A 111 -0.61 0.53 -8.38
CA PHE A 111 -0.43 1.13 -7.05
C PHE A 111 0.38 2.41 -7.22
N ARG A 112 -0.13 3.52 -6.68
CA ARG A 112 0.52 4.82 -6.76
C ARG A 112 0.50 5.48 -5.39
N ALA A 113 1.66 5.98 -4.94
CA ALA A 113 1.81 6.59 -3.63
C ALA A 113 2.75 7.80 -3.65
N ARG A 114 2.53 8.69 -2.68
CA ARG A 114 3.48 9.72 -2.25
C ARG A 114 3.95 9.41 -0.83
N ILE A 115 5.20 9.79 -0.56
CA ILE A 115 5.82 9.68 0.74
C ILE A 115 6.29 11.08 1.09
N VAL A 116 5.91 11.61 2.24
CA VAL A 116 6.14 13.00 2.64
C VAL A 116 6.94 13.05 3.93
N ASP A 117 7.95 13.92 3.96
CA ASP A 117 8.61 14.27 5.21
C ASP A 117 7.72 15.27 5.97
N PRO A 118 7.13 14.89 7.12
CA PRO A 118 6.26 15.79 7.88
C PRO A 118 6.98 17.03 8.41
N LYS A 119 8.32 17.01 8.51
CA LYS A 119 9.09 18.18 8.97
C LYS A 119 9.14 19.28 7.92
N THR A 120 9.23 18.91 6.65
CA THR A 120 9.40 19.85 5.54
C THR A 120 8.14 20.02 4.71
N GLY A 121 7.19 19.08 4.79
CA GLY A 121 6.02 19.00 3.94
C GLY A 121 6.32 18.59 2.50
N LYS A 122 7.55 18.17 2.19
CA LYS A 122 7.99 17.82 0.83
C LYS A 122 7.90 16.32 0.58
N ASP A 123 7.63 15.96 -0.67
CA ASP A 123 7.73 14.58 -1.14
C ASP A 123 9.17 14.08 -1.03
N MET A 124 9.32 12.84 -0.56
CA MET A 124 10.57 12.12 -0.41
C MET A 124 10.86 11.30 -1.66
N THR A 125 12.09 11.41 -2.12
CA THR A 125 12.61 10.77 -3.33
C THR A 125 13.28 9.43 -3.02
N ASP A 126 13.72 8.73 -4.07
CA ASP A 126 14.53 7.50 -3.98
C ASP A 126 15.86 7.70 -3.22
N LYS A 127 16.36 8.93 -3.12
CA LYS A 127 17.57 9.26 -2.35
C LYS A 127 17.35 9.28 -0.83
N GLU A 128 16.10 9.39 -0.40
CA GLU A 128 15.72 9.56 1.01
C GLU A 128 15.07 8.31 1.59
N ILE A 129 14.61 7.40 0.73
CA ILE A 129 13.96 6.15 1.09
C ILE A 129 14.93 4.99 0.93
N LYS A 130 14.95 4.10 1.93
CA LYS A 130 15.80 2.91 1.92
C LYS A 130 15.41 2.05 0.72
N ALA A 131 16.43 1.59 -0.03
CA ALA A 131 16.24 0.77 -1.22
C ALA A 131 15.27 -0.39 -0.96
N ASP A 132 14.30 -0.55 -1.86
CA ASP A 132 13.25 -1.57 -1.85
C ASP A 132 12.34 -1.61 -0.60
N SER A 133 12.39 -0.59 0.26
CA SER A 133 11.53 -0.53 1.45
C SER A 133 10.14 0.03 1.18
N ALA A 134 9.98 0.84 0.13
CA ALA A 134 8.68 1.33 -0.32
C ALA A 134 7.93 0.18 -1.01
N VAL A 135 6.88 -0.31 -0.37
CA VAL A 135 6.12 -1.49 -0.83
C VAL A 135 4.62 -1.27 -0.80
N ALA A 136 3.93 -1.89 -1.75
CA ALA A 136 2.49 -2.14 -1.70
C ALA A 136 2.23 -3.57 -1.24
N VAL A 137 1.37 -3.75 -0.25
CA VAL A 137 1.09 -5.03 0.40
C VAL A 137 -0.39 -5.36 0.26
N LEU A 138 -0.68 -6.57 -0.17
CA LEU A 138 -2.04 -7.11 -0.27
C LEU A 138 -2.41 -7.95 0.96
N PRO A 139 -3.72 -8.19 1.21
CA PRO A 139 -4.18 -8.92 2.39
C PRO A 139 -3.75 -10.40 2.41
N ASP A 140 -3.44 -10.96 1.24
CA ASP A 140 -2.91 -12.32 1.08
C ASP A 140 -1.40 -12.42 1.35
N GLY A 141 -0.76 -11.31 1.73
CA GLY A 141 0.66 -11.24 2.05
C GLY A 141 1.58 -10.95 0.86
N GLN A 142 1.06 -10.81 -0.36
CA GLN A 142 1.86 -10.35 -1.48
C GLN A 142 2.42 -8.95 -1.19
N SER A 143 3.68 -8.73 -1.54
CA SER A 143 4.37 -7.46 -1.31
C SER A 143 5.17 -7.08 -2.56
N PHE A 144 4.94 -5.86 -3.05
CA PHE A 144 5.51 -5.37 -4.29
C PHE A 144 6.40 -4.16 -4.03
N ALA A 145 7.69 -4.25 -4.34
CA ALA A 145 8.60 -3.13 -4.27
C ALA A 145 8.23 -2.07 -5.30
N MET A 146 7.86 -0.89 -4.81
CA MET A 146 7.47 0.25 -5.63
C MET A 146 8.71 1.02 -6.10
N LYS A 147 8.65 1.61 -7.30
CA LYS A 147 9.74 2.42 -7.86
C LYS A 147 9.32 3.88 -7.96
N TYR A 148 10.22 4.77 -7.55
CA TYR A 148 10.05 6.20 -7.71
C TYR A 148 10.37 6.59 -9.14
N SER A 149 9.40 7.17 -9.86
CA SER A 149 9.60 7.57 -11.24
C SER A 149 8.69 8.73 -11.64
N GLY A 150 9.11 9.45 -12.67
CA GLY A 150 8.38 10.58 -13.22
C GLY A 150 7.15 10.14 -14.01
N HIS A 151 6.05 10.85 -13.79
CA HIS A 151 4.76 10.64 -14.40
C HIS A 151 4.57 11.61 -15.58
N SER A 152 4.44 11.03 -16.78
CA SER A 152 4.30 11.66 -18.11
C SER A 152 5.56 12.22 -18.77
N GLY A 153 5.78 11.82 -20.03
CA GLY A 153 6.66 12.48 -21.00
C GLY A 153 8.16 12.45 -20.73
N ALA A 154 8.93 13.10 -21.61
CA ALA A 154 10.39 13.24 -21.47
C ALA A 154 10.81 14.18 -20.33
N ASN A 155 9.90 15.05 -19.88
CA ASN A 155 10.12 16.04 -18.82
C ASN A 155 9.01 15.95 -17.76
N PRO A 156 9.04 14.93 -16.90
CA PRO A 156 8.00 14.72 -15.90
C PRO A 156 8.03 15.82 -14.84
N THR A 157 6.86 16.43 -14.61
CA THR A 157 6.64 17.43 -13.57
C THR A 157 6.05 16.83 -12.29
N ASP A 158 5.62 15.58 -12.35
CA ASP A 158 5.04 14.85 -11.24
C ASP A 158 5.74 13.51 -11.05
N TYR A 159 5.87 13.04 -9.82
CA TYR A 159 6.62 11.83 -9.49
C TYR A 159 5.89 11.02 -8.44
N PHE A 160 5.89 9.70 -8.63
CA PHE A 160 5.24 8.79 -7.70
C PHE A 160 6.12 7.58 -7.42
N TRP A 161 5.92 7.04 -6.24
CA TRP A 161 6.20 5.63 -5.99
C TRP A 161 5.10 4.82 -6.66
N SER A 162 5.47 3.88 -7.53
CA SER A 162 4.47 3.08 -8.25
C SER A 162 4.87 1.64 -8.46
N TYR A 163 3.86 0.78 -8.60
CA TYR A 163 4.01 -0.60 -9.04
C TYR A 163 2.78 -1.03 -9.85
N GLY A 164 3.00 -1.59 -11.04
CA GLY A 164 1.94 -2.19 -11.85
C GLY A 164 1.74 -3.65 -11.48
N TRP A 165 0.56 -4.00 -11.01
CA TRP A 165 0.15 -5.36 -10.64
C TRP A 165 -0.93 -5.88 -11.60
N GLU A 166 -0.60 -6.95 -12.31
CA GLU A 166 -1.60 -7.69 -13.08
C GLU A 166 -2.42 -8.54 -12.12
N VAL A 167 -3.72 -8.30 -12.04
CA VAL A 167 -4.62 -9.10 -11.20
C VAL A 167 -4.58 -10.54 -11.73
N PRO A 168 -4.11 -11.55 -10.96
CA PRO A 168 -4.04 -12.92 -11.44
C PRO A 168 -5.41 -13.43 -11.89
N LEU A 169 -5.45 -14.27 -12.93
CA LEU A 169 -6.69 -14.82 -13.47
C LEU A 169 -7.49 -15.65 -12.44
N ASN A 170 -6.80 -16.19 -11.44
CA ASN A 170 -7.39 -16.95 -10.33
C ASN A 170 -7.54 -16.13 -9.03
N TYR A 171 -7.27 -14.82 -9.04
CA TYR A 171 -7.35 -13.99 -7.84
C TYR A 171 -8.79 -13.90 -7.31
N PRO A 172 -9.07 -14.00 -6.00
CA PRO A 172 -10.45 -13.92 -5.50
C PRO A 172 -11.19 -12.65 -5.96
N THR A 173 -12.46 -12.78 -6.35
CA THR A 173 -13.32 -11.62 -6.60
C THR A 173 -13.79 -11.01 -5.29
N GLY A 174 -14.16 -9.73 -5.31
CA GLY A 174 -14.66 -8.99 -4.15
C GLY A 174 -13.75 -7.84 -3.75
N SER A 175 -13.98 -7.28 -2.56
CA SER A 175 -13.24 -6.11 -2.09
C SER A 175 -11.76 -6.42 -1.82
N LEU A 176 -10.88 -5.58 -2.36
CA LEU A 176 -9.44 -5.61 -2.15
C LEU A 176 -9.04 -4.50 -1.16
N GLY A 177 -8.48 -4.90 -0.02
CA GLY A 177 -7.71 -3.99 0.83
C GLY A 177 -6.26 -3.89 0.34
N TYR A 178 -5.53 -2.86 0.74
CA TYR A 178 -4.09 -2.77 0.52
C TYR A 178 -3.43 -1.88 1.59
N GLU A 179 -2.12 -2.02 1.73
CA GLU A 179 -1.31 -1.20 2.62
C GLU A 179 -0.04 -0.74 1.90
N TYR A 180 0.33 0.52 2.08
CA TYR A 180 1.68 1.00 1.73
C TYR A 180 2.57 1.02 2.97
N LYS A 181 3.84 0.66 2.81
CA LYS A 181 4.87 0.77 3.85
C LYS A 181 6.15 1.35 3.25
N ALA A 182 6.91 2.07 4.06
CA ALA A 182 8.25 2.54 3.67
C ALA A 182 9.15 2.78 4.89
N VAL A 183 10.46 2.76 4.65
CA VAL A 183 11.49 3.11 5.63
C VAL A 183 12.40 4.16 5.02
N ALA A 184 12.53 5.32 5.66
CA ALA A 184 13.49 6.35 5.26
C ALA A 184 14.92 5.92 5.61
N ASN A 185 15.91 6.50 4.93
CA ASN A 185 17.33 6.25 5.19
C ASN A 185 17.76 6.63 6.62
N ASP A 186 17.03 7.55 7.24
CA ASP A 186 17.24 7.97 8.64
C ASP A 186 16.53 7.06 9.67
N GLY A 187 15.90 5.96 9.21
CA GLY A 187 15.26 4.96 10.04
C GLY A 187 13.79 5.25 10.39
N ARG A 188 13.24 6.41 10.03
CA ARG A 188 11.80 6.65 10.17
C ARG A 188 10.99 5.68 9.32
N THR A 189 9.82 5.31 9.82
CA THR A 189 8.91 4.41 9.11
C THR A 189 7.58 5.09 8.85
N GLY A 190 6.84 4.62 7.86
CA GLY A 190 5.49 5.09 7.56
C GLY A 190 4.65 3.97 6.97
N SER A 191 3.34 4.08 7.17
CA SER A 191 2.36 3.20 6.56
C SER A 191 1.10 3.96 6.18
N PHE A 192 0.40 3.46 5.18
CA PHE A 192 -0.90 3.99 4.76
C PHE A 192 -1.85 2.84 4.46
N LYS A 193 -3.06 2.92 5.02
CA LYS A 193 -4.19 2.08 4.68
C LYS A 193 -5.36 2.96 4.28
N PRO A 194 -6.04 2.68 3.15
CA PRO A 194 -7.29 3.35 2.82
C PRO A 194 -8.36 3.07 3.86
N PHE A 195 -9.49 3.77 3.73
CA PHE A 195 -10.66 3.49 4.55
C PHE A 195 -11.13 2.04 4.38
N GLU A 196 -11.29 1.36 5.51
CA GLU A 196 -11.67 -0.06 5.58
C GLU A 196 -13.20 -0.25 5.50
N ILE A 197 -13.87 0.45 4.59
CA ILE A 197 -15.30 0.28 4.31
C ILE A 197 -15.48 -0.31 2.90
N ALA A 198 -16.37 -1.29 2.75
CA ALA A 198 -16.49 -2.06 1.51
C ALA A 198 -16.74 -1.17 0.28
N SER A 199 -17.48 -0.07 0.43
CA SER A 199 -17.79 0.88 -0.64
C SER A 199 -16.62 1.75 -1.10
N SER A 200 -15.53 1.85 -0.32
CA SER A 200 -14.31 2.60 -0.70
C SER A 200 -13.18 1.70 -1.18
N LYS A 201 -13.35 0.37 -1.10
CA LYS A 201 -12.35 -0.59 -1.57
C LYS A 201 -12.52 -0.83 -3.06
N LEU A 202 -11.40 -1.07 -3.74
CA LEU A 202 -11.42 -1.61 -5.09
C LEU A 202 -12.13 -2.96 -5.06
N THR A 203 -13.00 -3.21 -6.02
CA THR A 203 -13.63 -4.51 -6.19
C THR A 203 -12.98 -5.26 -7.36
N ILE A 204 -12.45 -6.45 -7.08
CA ILE A 204 -12.00 -7.38 -8.10
C ILE A 204 -13.22 -8.08 -8.70
N LEU A 205 -13.41 -7.89 -9.99
CA LEU A 205 -14.46 -8.51 -10.78
C LEU A 205 -13.94 -9.79 -11.45
N ALA A 206 -14.86 -10.56 -12.02
CA ALA A 206 -14.51 -11.71 -12.85
C ALA A 206 -13.61 -11.29 -14.02
N PHE A 207 -13.02 -12.26 -14.72
CA PHE A 207 -12.31 -11.95 -15.96
C PHE A 207 -13.31 -11.44 -17.01
N ASP A 208 -12.92 -10.40 -17.74
CA ASP A 208 -13.64 -9.92 -18.91
C ASP A 208 -12.65 -9.82 -20.10
N PRO A 209 -12.89 -10.57 -21.20
CA PRO A 209 -12.06 -10.53 -22.40
C PRO A 209 -11.83 -9.12 -22.96
N ALA A 210 -12.73 -8.16 -22.71
CA ALA A 210 -12.60 -6.79 -23.18
C ALA A 210 -11.40 -6.05 -22.55
N PHE A 211 -10.90 -6.51 -21.41
CA PHE A 211 -9.78 -5.89 -20.68
C PHE A 211 -8.44 -6.63 -20.87
N VAL A 212 -8.38 -7.59 -21.78
CA VAL A 212 -7.12 -8.27 -22.10
C VAL A 212 -6.14 -7.26 -22.68
N ARG A 213 -4.99 -7.12 -22.02
CA ARG A 213 -3.96 -6.17 -22.44
C ARG A 213 -3.28 -6.59 -23.73
N ASN A 214 -2.98 -5.59 -24.55
CA ASN A 214 -2.04 -5.72 -25.64
C ASN A 214 -0.61 -5.59 -25.10
N TRP A 215 0.28 -6.43 -25.62
CA TRP A 215 1.69 -6.47 -25.28
C TRP A 215 2.54 -6.00 -26.45
N SER A 216 3.77 -5.59 -26.17
CA SER A 216 4.74 -5.19 -27.19
C SER A 216 6.09 -5.82 -26.93
N ALA A 217 6.75 -6.30 -27.98
CA ALA A 217 8.13 -6.73 -27.97
C ALA A 217 8.89 -6.02 -29.09
N ASN A 218 10.01 -5.37 -28.77
CA ASN A 218 10.85 -4.76 -29.81
C ASN A 218 11.89 -5.78 -30.27
N ILE A 219 12.20 -5.77 -31.55
CA ILE A 219 13.33 -6.50 -32.15
C ILE A 219 14.40 -5.47 -32.44
N THR A 220 15.62 -5.70 -31.96
CA THR A 220 16.79 -4.83 -32.16
C THR A 220 17.96 -5.65 -32.68
N ALA A 221 19.08 -4.98 -32.96
CA ALA A 221 20.34 -5.62 -33.36
C ALA A 221 20.85 -6.68 -32.36
N THR A 222 20.37 -6.66 -31.11
CA THR A 222 20.74 -7.62 -30.05
C THR A 222 19.61 -8.62 -29.74
N GLY A 223 18.55 -8.64 -30.55
CA GLY A 223 17.41 -9.54 -30.48
C GLY A 223 16.17 -8.93 -29.85
N PHE A 224 15.27 -9.78 -29.34
CA PHE A 224 14.08 -9.30 -28.64
C PHE A 224 14.46 -8.54 -27.36
N SER A 225 13.88 -7.34 -27.18
CA SER A 225 14.10 -6.46 -26.04
C SER A 225 13.61 -7.05 -24.70
N VAL A 226 12.76 -8.07 -24.78
CA VAL A 226 12.30 -8.90 -23.67
C VAL A 226 12.62 -10.36 -24.01
N LYS A 227 12.99 -11.15 -23.01
CA LYS A 227 13.29 -12.58 -23.19
C LYS A 227 12.12 -13.48 -22.79
N THR A 228 11.23 -12.97 -21.96
CA THR A 228 10.02 -13.65 -21.53
C THR A 228 8.83 -12.70 -21.52
N LEU A 229 7.66 -13.21 -21.88
CA LEU A 229 6.37 -12.58 -21.68
C LEU A 229 5.44 -13.58 -21.00
N SER A 230 4.70 -13.13 -19.99
CA SER A 230 3.58 -13.87 -19.41
C SER A 230 2.33 -13.08 -19.74
N ILE A 231 1.48 -13.63 -20.62
CA ILE A 231 0.31 -12.94 -21.16
C ILE A 231 -0.96 -13.73 -20.85
N THR A 232 -2.10 -13.06 -20.87
CA THR A 232 -3.40 -13.72 -20.74
C THR A 232 -3.87 -14.28 -22.09
N GLN A 233 -4.50 -15.46 -22.10
CA GLN A 233 -5.11 -16.02 -23.33
C GLN A 233 -6.05 -15.01 -23.99
N GLY A 234 -5.93 -14.86 -25.31
CA GLY A 234 -6.60 -13.83 -26.10
C GLY A 234 -5.80 -12.54 -26.25
N ALA A 235 -4.64 -12.39 -25.58
CA ALA A 235 -3.83 -11.19 -25.70
C ALA A 235 -3.18 -11.06 -27.08
N LYS A 236 -3.11 -9.81 -27.55
CA LYS A 236 -2.37 -9.45 -28.75
C LYS A 236 -0.95 -9.03 -28.39
N VAL A 237 0.05 -9.56 -29.08
CA VAL A 237 1.44 -9.11 -29.00
C VAL A 237 1.79 -8.39 -30.30
N THR A 238 2.25 -7.15 -30.18
CA THR A 238 2.83 -6.36 -31.27
C THR A 238 4.35 -6.48 -31.25
N PHE A 239 4.91 -7.07 -32.28
CA PHE A 239 6.35 -7.12 -32.50
C PHE A 239 6.77 -5.93 -33.36
N ASN A 240 7.64 -5.08 -32.84
CA ASN A 240 8.11 -3.89 -33.55
C ASN A 240 9.57 -4.07 -33.94
N ASN A 241 9.88 -4.00 -35.23
CA ASN A 241 11.27 -3.93 -35.67
C ASN A 241 11.80 -2.52 -35.38
N LYS A 242 12.66 -2.40 -34.36
CA LYS A 242 13.36 -1.18 -33.97
C LYS A 242 14.81 -1.15 -34.44
N ASP A 243 15.22 -2.15 -35.23
CA ASP A 243 16.48 -2.15 -35.96
C ASP A 243 16.31 -1.52 -37.36
N THR A 244 17.44 -1.36 -38.02
CA THR A 244 17.64 -0.87 -39.38
C THR A 244 17.66 -1.99 -40.42
N ILE A 245 17.79 -3.26 -39.99
CA ILE A 245 17.74 -4.43 -40.87
C ILE A 245 16.38 -5.13 -40.77
N PRO A 246 15.91 -5.82 -41.82
CA PRO A 246 14.70 -6.65 -41.74
C PRO A 246 14.87 -7.80 -40.75
N HIS A 247 13.82 -8.05 -39.97
CA HIS A 247 13.71 -9.18 -39.04
C HIS A 247 12.47 -10.00 -39.34
N SER A 248 12.25 -11.09 -38.62
CA SER A 248 10.98 -11.84 -38.69
C SER A 248 10.63 -12.40 -37.32
N VAL A 249 9.40 -12.89 -37.18
CA VAL A 249 8.89 -13.51 -35.97
C VAL A 249 8.32 -14.85 -36.36
N VAL A 250 8.97 -15.91 -35.90
CA VAL A 250 8.63 -17.30 -36.22
C VAL A 250 8.27 -18.02 -34.93
N GLY A 251 7.14 -18.69 -34.92
CA GLY A 251 6.71 -19.56 -33.83
C GLY A 251 6.23 -20.91 -34.35
N PRO A 252 5.69 -21.77 -33.47
CA PRO A 252 5.32 -23.14 -33.84
C PRO A 252 4.31 -23.23 -34.98
N ASP A 253 3.34 -22.31 -35.01
CA ASP A 253 2.21 -22.31 -35.93
C ASP A 253 2.08 -21.00 -36.73
N PHE A 254 3.13 -20.16 -36.74
CA PHE A 254 3.09 -18.88 -37.43
C PHE A 254 4.47 -18.39 -37.89
N ASN A 255 4.44 -17.59 -38.94
CA ASN A 255 5.61 -16.88 -39.45
C ASN A 255 5.14 -15.50 -39.97
N SER A 256 5.74 -14.42 -39.49
CA SER A 256 5.39 -13.07 -39.92
C SER A 256 5.84 -12.72 -41.34
N GLY A 257 6.76 -13.51 -41.93
CA GLY A 257 7.59 -13.06 -43.03
C GLY A 257 8.56 -11.95 -42.60
N ALA A 258 9.23 -11.32 -43.57
CA ALA A 258 10.14 -10.22 -43.31
C ALA A 258 9.38 -8.96 -42.85
N ILE A 259 9.79 -8.43 -41.70
CA ILE A 259 9.35 -7.17 -41.11
C ILE A 259 10.44 -6.15 -41.40
N ALA A 260 10.16 -5.21 -42.31
CA ALA A 260 11.09 -4.13 -42.66
C ALA A 260 11.47 -3.27 -41.43
N ALA A 261 12.56 -2.51 -41.53
CA ALA A 261 12.98 -1.55 -40.50
C ALA A 261 11.83 -0.60 -40.12
N GLY A 262 11.57 -0.43 -38.82
CA GLY A 262 10.44 0.36 -38.31
C GLY A 262 9.06 -0.31 -38.46
N GLY A 263 8.98 -1.44 -39.15
CA GLY A 263 7.75 -2.20 -39.37
C GLY A 263 7.26 -2.93 -38.12
N LYS A 264 6.06 -3.53 -38.22
CA LYS A 264 5.45 -4.30 -37.14
C LYS A 264 4.72 -5.54 -37.63
N TYR A 265 4.61 -6.53 -36.74
CA TYR A 265 3.75 -7.70 -36.88
C TYR A 265 2.89 -7.84 -35.62
N GLU A 266 1.61 -8.17 -35.77
CA GLU A 266 0.68 -8.34 -34.65
C GLU A 266 0.14 -9.77 -34.64
N ARG A 267 0.13 -10.41 -33.48
CA ARG A 267 -0.44 -11.74 -33.30
C ARG A 267 -1.28 -11.83 -32.04
N VAL A 268 -2.48 -12.39 -32.15
CA VAL A 268 -3.32 -12.78 -31.01
C VAL A 268 -2.98 -14.21 -30.61
N PHE A 269 -2.76 -14.43 -29.32
CA PHE A 269 -2.49 -15.76 -28.75
C PHE A 269 -3.75 -16.30 -28.08
N SER A 270 -4.57 -17.00 -28.85
CA SER A 270 -5.88 -17.52 -28.38
C SER A 270 -5.82 -18.86 -27.64
N THR A 271 -4.66 -19.52 -27.62
CA THR A 271 -4.48 -20.84 -27.00
C THR A 271 -3.49 -20.72 -25.84
N ALA A 272 -3.88 -21.21 -24.66
CA ALA A 272 -3.00 -21.28 -23.51
C ALA A 272 -1.82 -22.23 -23.74
N GLY A 273 -0.67 -21.93 -23.14
CA GLY A 273 0.55 -22.72 -23.29
C GLY A 273 1.80 -21.87 -23.42
N THR A 274 2.94 -22.54 -23.59
CA THR A 274 4.24 -21.88 -23.78
C THR A 274 4.64 -21.93 -25.25
N PHE A 275 4.99 -20.77 -25.80
CA PHE A 275 5.43 -20.60 -27.17
C PHE A 275 6.86 -20.08 -27.16
N THR A 276 7.76 -20.80 -27.81
CA THR A 276 9.08 -20.27 -28.16
C THR A 276 8.97 -19.55 -29.50
N VAL A 277 9.29 -18.27 -29.48
CA VAL A 277 9.32 -17.40 -30.65
C VAL A 277 10.77 -17.10 -30.98
N THR A 278 11.15 -17.23 -32.24
CA THR A 278 12.49 -16.93 -32.74
C THR A 278 12.45 -15.85 -33.80
N ASP A 279 13.56 -15.15 -33.97
CA ASP A 279 13.77 -14.37 -35.17
C ASP A 279 14.25 -15.30 -36.30
N GLY A 280 13.50 -15.33 -37.40
CA GLY A 280 13.85 -16.15 -38.56
C GLY A 280 15.12 -15.70 -39.29
N THR A 281 15.57 -14.44 -39.11
CA THR A 281 16.85 -13.99 -39.67
C THR A 281 18.03 -14.24 -38.74
N ASN A 282 17.77 -14.46 -37.44
CA ASN A 282 18.76 -14.85 -36.46
C ASN A 282 18.16 -15.79 -35.39
N PRO A 283 18.26 -17.12 -35.58
CA PRO A 283 17.65 -18.10 -34.69
C PRO A 283 18.14 -18.08 -33.23
N ALA A 284 19.27 -17.42 -32.94
CA ALA A 284 19.76 -17.22 -31.57
C ALA A 284 18.92 -16.21 -30.78
N PHE A 285 18.17 -15.34 -31.47
CA PHE A 285 17.26 -14.41 -30.84
C PHE A 285 15.95 -15.10 -30.54
N THR A 286 15.74 -15.43 -29.26
CA THR A 286 14.55 -16.12 -28.78
C THR A 286 13.79 -15.30 -27.74
N LEU A 287 12.48 -15.51 -27.73
CA LEU A 287 11.52 -14.99 -26.76
C LEU A 287 10.60 -16.14 -26.33
N THR A 288 10.43 -16.34 -25.04
CA THR A 288 9.45 -17.29 -24.50
C THR A 288 8.17 -16.54 -24.13
N ILE A 289 7.03 -16.97 -24.67
CA ILE A 289 5.71 -16.42 -24.35
C ILE A 289 4.90 -17.50 -23.63
N THR A 290 4.58 -17.27 -22.36
CA THR A 290 3.65 -18.08 -21.59
C THR A 290 2.27 -17.45 -21.67
N VAL A 291 1.30 -18.18 -22.20
CA VAL A 291 -0.11 -17.78 -22.32
C VAL A 291 -0.90 -18.47 -21.22
N ASN A 292 -1.33 -17.69 -20.23
CA ASN A 292 -2.09 -18.16 -19.08
C ASN A 292 -3.56 -18.39 -19.48
N ALA A 293 -4.09 -19.57 -19.17
CA ALA A 293 -5.47 -19.91 -19.47
C ALA A 293 -6.45 -19.02 -18.69
N VAL A 294 -7.51 -18.59 -19.39
CA VAL A 294 -8.64 -17.93 -18.74
C VAL A 294 -9.49 -19.01 -18.02
N PRO A 295 -9.99 -18.75 -16.79
CA PRO A 295 -10.86 -19.68 -16.07
C PRO A 295 -12.22 -19.92 -16.73
#